data_AF-A0A2P2J0C7-F1
#
_entry.id   AF-A0A2P2J0C7-F1
#
_cell.length_a   1.000
_cell.length_b   1.000
_cell.length_c   1.000
_cell.angle_alpha   90.00
_cell.angle_beta   90.00
_cell.angle_gamma   90.00
#
_symmetry.space_group_name_H-M   'P 1'
#
loop_
_entity.id
_entity.type
_entity.pdbx_description
1 polymer ?
#
loop_
_entity_poly.entity_id
_entity_poly.type
_entity_poly.pdbx_seq_one_letter_code
_entity_poly.pdbx_strand_id
1 'polypeptide(L)'
;MNKKEILKLAKGFRGRAKNCIRIARERVERALQYSYRDRRNKKRDMRSLWIQRINAGARIHGVTFPFPFLPSPPYLFSSFF
;
A
#
# COMPACT_ATOMS: atom_id res chain seq x y z
N MET A 1 21.52 2.97 -19.69
CA MET A 1 20.60 1.81 -19.75
C MET A 1 20.48 1.34 -21.19
N ASN A 2 20.85 0.11 -21.48
CA ASN A 2 20.85 -0.41 -22.86
C ASN A 2 19.43 -0.71 -23.33
N LYS A 3 19.13 -0.47 -24.63
CA LYS A 3 17.80 -0.67 -25.24
C LYS A 3 17.14 -2.01 -24.87
N LYS A 4 17.93 -3.09 -24.87
CA LYS A 4 17.48 -4.45 -24.53
C LYS A 4 17.06 -4.59 -23.07
N GLU A 5 17.75 -3.93 -22.13
CA GLU A 5 17.44 -3.96 -20.70
C GLU A 5 16.15 -3.21 -20.38
N ILE A 6 15.93 -2.07 -21.03
CA ILE A 6 14.69 -1.28 -20.87
C ILE A 6 13.48 -2.09 -21.31
N LEU A 7 13.59 -2.78 -22.46
CA LEU A 7 12.51 -3.63 -22.96
C LEU A 7 12.27 -4.86 -22.08
N LYS A 8 13.31 -5.41 -21.43
CA LYS A 8 13.14 -6.46 -20.42
C LYS A 8 12.36 -5.97 -19.21
N LEU A 9 12.70 -4.78 -18.69
CA LEU A 9 11.99 -4.17 -17.56
C LEU A 9 10.57 -3.69 -17.91
N ALA A 10 10.34 -3.31 -19.16
CA ALA A 10 9.04 -2.88 -19.66
C ALA A 10 8.11 -4.04 -20.06
N LYS A 11 8.55 -5.31 -19.94
CA LYS A 11 7.68 -6.47 -20.16
C LYS A 11 6.50 -6.41 -19.17
N GLY A 12 5.28 -6.44 -19.71
CA GLY A 12 4.05 -6.32 -18.94
C GLY A 12 3.42 -4.93 -18.96
N PHE A 13 4.09 -3.91 -19.49
CA PHE A 13 3.47 -2.60 -19.68
C PHE A 13 2.41 -2.62 -20.79
N ARG A 14 1.33 -1.86 -20.57
CA ARG A 14 0.18 -1.83 -21.48
C ARG A 14 0.41 -0.89 -22.67
N GLY A 15 -0.04 -1.29 -23.86
CA GLY A 15 -0.02 -0.47 -25.07
C GLY A 15 1.40 -0.21 -25.61
N ARG A 16 1.66 1.01 -26.09
CA ARG A 16 2.93 1.41 -26.73
C ARG A 16 4.14 1.45 -25.78
N ALA A 17 3.90 1.41 -24.47
CA ALA A 17 4.94 1.44 -23.45
C ALA A 17 5.84 0.20 -23.42
N LYS A 18 5.45 -0.91 -24.07
CA LYS A 18 6.27 -2.13 -24.21
C LYS A 18 7.10 -2.19 -25.50
N ASN A 19 6.72 -1.44 -26.53
CA ASN A 19 7.32 -1.51 -27.87
C ASN A 19 8.19 -0.27 -28.18
N CYS A 20 7.73 0.92 -27.80
CA CYS A 20 8.40 2.19 -28.12
C CYS A 20 9.39 2.58 -27.01
N ILE A 21 10.69 2.63 -27.32
CA ILE A 21 11.76 2.89 -26.35
C ILE A 21 11.57 4.22 -25.60
N ARG A 22 11.17 5.29 -26.29
CA ARG A 22 10.99 6.61 -25.67
C ARG A 22 9.96 6.57 -24.54
N ILE A 23 8.82 5.92 -24.78
CA ILE A 23 7.74 5.78 -23.81
C ILE A 23 8.11 4.76 -22.73
N ALA A 24 8.77 3.66 -23.12
CA ALA A 24 9.21 2.62 -22.20
C ALA A 24 10.17 3.19 -21.14
N ARG A 25 11.13 4.02 -21.54
CA ARG A 25 12.09 4.68 -20.63
C ARG A 25 11.39 5.45 -19.53
N GLU A 26 10.50 6.34 -19.92
CA GLU A 26 9.76 7.22 -19.00
C GLU A 26 8.88 6.43 -18.01
N ARG A 27 8.36 5.26 -18.43
CA ARG A 27 7.56 4.37 -17.59
C ARG A 27 8.41 3.53 -16.66
N VAL A 28 9.53 2.99 -17.15
CA VAL A 28 10.48 2.21 -16.34
C VAL A 28 11.09 3.09 -15.25
N GLU A 29 11.48 4.32 -15.56
CA GLU A 29 12.04 5.26 -14.58
C GLU A 29 11.06 5.52 -13.42
N ARG A 30 9.78 5.79 -13.73
CA ARG A 30 8.74 5.95 -12.69
C ARG A 30 8.51 4.66 -11.91
N ALA A 31 8.48 3.51 -12.59
CA ALA A 31 8.29 2.23 -11.93
C ALA A 31 9.42 1.91 -10.93
N LEU A 32 10.67 2.25 -11.27
CA LEU A 32 11.81 2.10 -10.37
C LEU A 32 11.73 3.02 -9.15
N GLN A 33 11.30 4.27 -9.34
CA GLN A 33 11.07 5.20 -8.23
C GLN A 33 9.97 4.69 -7.28
N TYR A 34 8.86 4.20 -7.83
CA TYR A 34 7.79 3.60 -7.01
C TYR A 34 8.28 2.35 -6.28
N SER A 35 9.01 1.46 -6.94
CA SER A 35 9.61 0.28 -6.29
C SER A 35 10.51 0.64 -5.11
N TYR A 36 11.33 1.69 -5.24
CA TYR A 36 12.17 2.16 -4.14
C TYR A 36 11.33 2.65 -2.95
N ARG A 37 10.31 3.48 -3.22
CA ARG A 37 9.39 3.99 -2.20
C ARG A 37 8.62 2.86 -1.52
N ASP A 38 8.05 1.95 -2.31
CA ASP A 38 7.16 0.91 -1.82
C ASP A 38 7.91 -0.15 -0.98
N ARG A 39 9.21 -0.37 -1.21
CA ARG A 39 10.05 -1.18 -0.31
C ARG A 39 10.12 -0.62 1.12
N ARG A 40 10.08 0.71 1.27
CA ARG A 40 10.04 1.37 2.58
C ARG A 40 8.62 1.33 3.16
N ASN A 41 7.60 1.64 2.36
CA ASN A 41 6.20 1.68 2.78
C ASN A 41 5.66 0.30 3.18
N LYS A 42 6.03 -0.76 2.46
CA LYS A 42 5.58 -2.14 2.73
C LYS A 42 5.80 -2.56 4.19
N LYS A 43 6.88 -2.10 4.83
CA LYS A 43 7.14 -2.40 6.25
C LYS A 43 6.10 -1.75 7.18
N ARG A 44 5.69 -0.51 6.87
CA ARG A 44 4.65 0.23 7.62
C ARG A 44 3.26 -0.36 7.37
N ASP A 45 2.95 -0.67 6.11
CA ASP A 45 1.64 -1.19 5.72
C ASP A 45 1.39 -2.57 6.33
N MET A 46 2.41 -3.44 6.31
CA MET A 46 2.33 -4.77 6.93
C MET A 46 2.16 -4.69 8.46
N ARG A 47 2.84 -3.74 9.12
CA ARG A 47 2.65 -3.51 10.57
C ARG A 47 1.22 -3.08 10.89
N SER A 48 0.68 -2.15 10.09
CA SER A 48 -0.70 -1.68 10.26
C SER A 48 -1.70 -2.81 10.05
N LEU A 49 -1.49 -3.65 9.02
CA LEU A 49 -2.31 -4.83 8.76
C LEU A 49 -2.24 -5.86 9.91
N TRP A 50 -1.05 -6.08 10.49
CA TRP A 50 -0.91 -6.96 11.65
C TRP A 50 -1.68 -6.46 12.87
N ILE A 51 -1.58 -5.17 13.18
CA ILE A 51 -2.33 -4.57 14.28
C ILE A 51 -3.83 -4.73 14.05
N GLN A 52 -4.32 -4.51 12.83
CA GLN A 52 -5.74 -4.70 12.49
C GLN A 52 -6.20 -6.15 12.69
N ARG A 53 -5.41 -7.13 12.23
CA ARG A 53 -5.72 -8.56 12.39
C ARG A 53 -5.73 -9.00 13.85
N ILE A 54 -4.75 -8.56 14.63
CA ILE A 54 -4.67 -8.87 16.07
C ILE A 54 -5.84 -8.24 16.82
N ASN A 55 -6.15 -6.96 16.52
CA ASN A 55 -7.28 -6.27 17.14
C ASN A 55 -8.62 -6.93 16.80
N ALA A 56 -8.82 -7.36 15.55
CA ALA A 56 -10.03 -8.10 15.16
C ALA A 56 -10.17 -9.42 15.95
N GLY A 57 -9.09 -10.17 16.13
CA GLY A 57 -9.10 -11.39 16.96
C GLY A 57 -9.35 -11.11 18.44
N ALA A 58 -8.68 -10.10 19.01
CA ALA A 58 -8.83 -9.75 20.43
C ALA A 58 -10.24 -9.26 20.79
N ARG A 59 -10.90 -8.54 19.86
CA ARG A 59 -12.30 -8.12 20.01
C ARG A 59 -13.29 -9.27 20.16
N ILE A 60 -13.03 -10.42 19.51
CA ILE A 60 -13.87 -11.62 19.66
C ILE A 60 -13.79 -12.17 21.09
N HIS A 61 -12.64 -12.01 21.74
CA HIS A 61 -12.38 -12.52 23.09
C HIS A 61 -12.61 -11.47 24.21
N GLY A 62 -13.21 -10.32 23.89
CA GLY A 62 -13.54 -9.27 24.88
C GLY A 62 -12.35 -8.47 25.42
N VAL A 63 -11.12 -8.78 24.99
CA VAL A 63 -9.90 -8.03 25.33
C VAL A 63 -9.63 -6.99 24.24
N THR A 64 -9.82 -5.71 24.56
CA THR A 64 -9.52 -4.63 23.60
C THR A 64 -8.04 -4.27 23.72
N PHE A 65 -7.28 -4.39 22.63
CA PHE A 65 -5.93 -3.81 22.55
C PHE A 65 -6.07 -2.28 22.61
N PRO A 66 -5.59 -1.59 23.66
CA PRO A 66 -5.75 -0.15 23.77
C PRO A 66 -4.80 0.53 22.78
N PHE A 67 -5.35 0.92 21.63
CA PHE A 67 -4.66 1.80 20.69
C PHE A 67 -4.96 3.24 21.11
N PRO A 68 -3.96 4.07 21.48
CA PRO A 68 -4.19 5.38 22.11
C PRO A 68 -4.66 6.48 21.14
N PHE A 69 -5.19 6.17 19.96
CA PHE A 69 -5.50 7.19 18.95
C PHE A 69 -6.75 6.92 18.11
N LEU A 70 -7.84 6.51 18.74
CA LEU A 70 -9.19 6.83 18.25
C LEU A 70 -10.04 7.20 19.45
N PRO A 71 -10.80 8.32 19.42
CA PRO A 71 -11.88 8.49 20.34
C PRO A 71 -12.83 7.32 20.10
N SER A 72 -13.07 6.54 21.15
CA SER A 72 -14.24 5.66 21.23
C SER A 72 -15.43 6.46 20.69
N PRO A 73 -16.15 5.99 19.64
CA PRO A 73 -17.40 6.61 19.29
C PRO A 73 -18.27 6.52 20.55
N PRO A 74 -18.67 7.65 21.15
CA PRO A 74 -19.51 7.59 22.31
C PRO A 74 -20.82 6.99 21.80
N TYR A 75 -21.19 5.88 22.41
CA TYR A 75 -22.55 5.39 22.53
C TYR A 75 -23.39 6.50 23.21
N LEU A 76 -23.64 7.60 22.50
CA LEU A 76 -24.45 8.75 22.86
C LEU A 76 -24.96 9.45 21.57
N PHE A 77 -25.52 8.69 20.64
CA PHE A 77 -26.42 9.24 19.60
C PHE A 77 -27.82 8.63 19.71
N SER A 78 -28.20 8.24 20.92
CA SER A 78 -29.53 7.72 21.23
C SER A 78 -29.92 8.19 22.62
N SER A 79 -30.35 9.44 22.72
CA SER A 79 -31.46 9.89 23.56
C SER A 79 -31.43 11.40 23.62
N PHE A 80 -32.61 12.00 23.49
CA PHE A 80 -32.92 13.43 23.48
C PHE A 80 -32.81 14.11 22.11
N PHE A 81 -33.92 14.73 21.72
CA PHE A 81 -34.02 16.12 21.27
C PHE A 81 -32.81 16.68 20.49
#